data_AF-A0A2Z2P9W2-F1
#
_entry.id   AF-A0A2Z2P9W2-F1
#
_cell.length_a   1.000
_cell.length_b   1.000
_cell.length_c   1.000
_cell.angle_alpha   90.00
_cell.angle_beta   90.00
_cell.angle_gamma   90.00
#
_symmetry.space_group_name_H-M   'P 1'
#
loop_
_entity.id
_entity.type
_entity.pdbx_description
1 polymer ?
#
loop_
_entity_poly.entity_id
_entity_poly.type
_entity_poly.pdbx_seq_one_letter_code
_entity_poly.pdbx_strand_id
1 'polypeptide(L)'
;MAAGACRNRDFHAFFQAFAGSSAVRAIYTATSIRFGEVGKSRVITRKQYQEQKHFPLATIDNYLVTSESAMLFNMEGQDPSALRYTQVEINQSDDSRVRVDWLPGIFETHLTPPPEDLQEGPGDLVQETGSGGYLLFRPASQCWEMIEDINNPPLQF
;
A
#
# COMPACT_ATOMS: atom_id res chain seq x y z
N MET A 1 -6.79 4.43 -16.05
CA MET A 1 -7.29 4.38 -14.66
C MET A 1 -6.80 5.58 -13.85
N ALA A 2 -5.51 5.68 -13.49
CA ALA A 2 -4.98 6.79 -12.68
C ALA A 2 -5.35 8.21 -13.20
N ALA A 3 -5.11 8.52 -14.48
CA ALA A 3 -5.45 9.83 -15.03
C ALA A 3 -6.96 10.17 -14.98
N GLY A 4 -7.83 9.15 -15.01
CA GLY A 4 -9.27 9.34 -14.83
C GLY A 4 -9.61 9.67 -13.37
N ALA A 5 -9.02 8.93 -12.44
CA ALA A 5 -9.15 9.18 -11.01
C ALA A 5 -8.67 10.59 -10.61
N CYS A 6 -7.54 11.05 -11.17
CA CYS A 6 -7.04 12.42 -10.99
C CYS A 6 -8.08 13.47 -11.42
N ARG A 7 -8.71 13.30 -12.60
CA ARG A 7 -9.73 14.24 -13.11
C ARG A 7 -10.97 14.28 -12.24
N ASN A 8 -11.37 13.13 -11.71
CA ASN A 8 -12.56 12.99 -10.87
C ASN A 8 -12.29 13.33 -9.40
N ARG A 9 -11.04 13.69 -9.04
CA ARG A 9 -10.59 13.87 -7.65
C ARG A 9 -10.87 12.66 -6.76
N ASP A 10 -10.80 11.46 -7.34
CA ASP A 10 -10.99 10.19 -6.67
C ASP A 10 -9.63 9.63 -6.22
N PHE A 11 -9.26 9.90 -4.97
CA PHE A 11 -7.98 9.42 -4.45
C PHE A 11 -7.96 7.89 -4.29
N HIS A 12 -9.09 7.26 -3.93
CA HIS A 12 -9.15 5.81 -3.73
C HIS A 12 -8.85 5.07 -5.05
N ALA A 13 -9.52 5.44 -6.14
CA ALA A 13 -9.26 4.86 -7.46
C ALA A 13 -7.85 5.20 -7.97
N PHE A 14 -7.34 6.39 -7.65
CA PHE A 14 -5.96 6.75 -7.95
C PHE A 14 -4.98 5.83 -7.22
N PHE A 15 -5.19 5.63 -5.91
CA PHE A 15 -4.33 4.82 -5.07
C PHE A 15 -4.33 3.36 -5.49
N GLN A 16 -5.49 2.77 -5.81
CA GLN A 16 -5.54 1.42 -6.37
C GLN A 16 -4.72 1.29 -7.67
N ALA A 17 -4.85 2.26 -8.58
CA ALA A 17 -4.05 2.27 -9.80
C ALA A 17 -2.54 2.48 -9.53
N PHE A 18 -2.20 3.27 -8.51
CA PHE A 18 -0.83 3.51 -8.07
C PHE A 18 -0.21 2.25 -7.46
N ALA A 19 -0.93 1.56 -6.57
CA ALA A 19 -0.48 0.34 -5.93
C ALA A 19 -0.33 -0.83 -6.92
N GLY A 20 -1.26 -0.96 -7.87
CA GLY A 20 -1.25 -2.05 -8.85
C GLY A 20 -0.30 -1.88 -10.04
N SER A 21 0.31 -0.70 -10.27
CA SER A 21 1.09 -0.45 -11.50
C SER A 21 2.41 0.29 -11.27
N SER A 22 3.52 -0.39 -11.57
CA SER A 22 4.86 0.22 -11.55
C SER A 22 5.00 1.40 -12.51
N ALA A 23 4.33 1.35 -13.67
CA ALA A 23 4.31 2.45 -14.64
C ALA A 23 3.59 3.69 -14.07
N VAL A 24 2.49 3.50 -13.33
CA VAL A 24 1.79 4.61 -12.64
C VAL A 24 2.69 5.18 -11.54
N ARG A 25 3.31 4.33 -10.71
CA ARG A 25 4.29 4.80 -9.71
C ARG A 25 5.43 5.57 -10.34
N ALA A 26 5.86 5.18 -11.54
CA ALA A 26 6.96 5.84 -12.21
C ALA A 26 6.65 7.32 -12.56
N ILE A 27 5.38 7.60 -12.85
CA ILE A 27 4.87 8.93 -13.18
C ILE A 27 4.57 9.74 -11.92
N TYR A 28 3.89 9.13 -10.94
CA TYR A 28 3.30 9.82 -9.79
C TYR A 28 4.11 9.69 -8.49
N THR A 29 5.36 9.24 -8.53
CA THR A 29 6.30 9.42 -7.40
C THR A 29 6.94 10.79 -7.53
N ALA A 30 7.12 11.56 -6.45
CA ALA A 30 7.79 12.85 -6.51
C ALA A 30 9.27 12.72 -6.93
N THR A 31 9.89 13.80 -7.41
CA THR A 31 11.31 13.80 -7.83
C THR A 31 12.26 13.40 -6.70
N SER A 32 11.88 13.72 -5.46
CA SER A 32 12.56 13.32 -4.23
C SER A 32 11.52 12.81 -3.24
N ILE A 33 11.86 11.70 -2.57
CA ILE A 33 10.98 10.99 -1.64
C ILE A 33 11.73 10.73 -0.33
N ARG A 34 11.04 10.91 0.81
CA ARG A 34 11.54 10.42 2.09
C ARG A 34 11.23 8.93 2.19
N PHE A 35 12.27 8.12 2.33
CA PHE A 35 12.19 6.66 2.30
C PHE A 35 12.96 6.03 3.46
N GLY A 36 12.40 4.97 4.06
CA GLY A 36 13.06 4.15 5.08
C GLY A 36 12.17 3.86 6.29
N GLU A 37 12.77 3.60 7.43
CA GLU A 37 12.03 3.36 8.68
C GLU A 37 11.69 4.67 9.40
N VAL A 38 10.66 4.65 10.24
CA VAL A 38 10.39 5.73 11.21
C VAL A 38 11.65 6.01 12.03
N GLY A 39 12.06 7.29 12.08
CA GLY A 39 13.27 7.73 12.78
C GLY A 39 14.60 7.45 12.08
N LYS A 40 14.62 6.69 10.97
CA LYS A 40 15.83 6.37 10.18
C LYS A 40 15.65 6.62 8.68
N SER A 41 14.68 7.44 8.30
CA SER A 41 14.40 7.71 6.90
C SER A 41 15.37 8.73 6.30
N ARG A 42 15.55 8.65 4.98
CA ARG A 42 16.43 9.53 4.20
C ARG A 42 15.72 9.99 2.94
N VAL A 43 16.16 11.12 2.39
CA VAL A 43 15.66 11.58 1.09
C VAL A 43 16.43 10.86 -0.02
N ILE A 44 15.71 10.24 -0.95
CA ILE A 44 16.28 9.65 -2.17
C ILE A 44 15.57 10.21 -3.41
N THR A 45 16.18 10.04 -4.57
CA THR A 45 15.58 10.44 -5.85
C THR A 45 14.53 9.43 -6.31
N ARG A 46 13.59 9.89 -7.13
CA ARG A 46 12.62 9.04 -7.84
C ARG A 46 13.29 7.84 -8.52
N LYS A 47 14.39 8.10 -9.24
CA LYS A 47 15.15 7.07 -9.96
C LYS A 47 15.67 6.00 -9.00
N GLN A 48 16.34 6.42 -7.92
CA GLN A 48 16.84 5.50 -6.89
C GLN A 48 15.71 4.67 -6.28
N TYR A 49 14.54 5.26 -6.03
CA TYR A 49 13.38 4.55 -5.48
C TYR A 49 12.82 3.50 -6.45
N GLN A 50 12.75 3.82 -7.74
CA GLN A 50 12.26 2.90 -8.79
C GLN A 50 13.21 1.72 -9.04
N GLU A 51 14.52 1.97 -9.09
CA GLU A 51 15.55 0.93 -9.27
C GLU A 51 15.53 -0.09 -8.13
N GLN A 52 15.19 0.39 -6.95
CA GLN A 52 15.05 -0.35 -5.71
C GLN A 52 13.83 -1.30 -5.73
N LYS A 53 12.80 -1.06 -6.56
CA LYS A 53 11.55 -1.85 -6.61
C LYS A 53 10.89 -2.05 -5.23
N HIS A 54 11.09 -1.11 -4.32
CA HIS A 54 10.80 -1.24 -2.88
C HIS A 54 9.37 -0.84 -2.46
N PHE A 55 8.45 -0.63 -3.40
CA PHE A 55 7.08 -0.25 -3.04
C PHE A 55 6.41 -1.34 -2.20
N PRO A 56 5.83 -1.04 -1.01
CA PRO A 56 5.50 -2.05 -0.01
C PRO A 56 4.24 -2.86 -0.31
N LEU A 57 3.39 -2.40 -1.23
CA LEU A 57 2.08 -3.01 -1.51
C LEU A 57 1.96 -3.54 -2.94
N ALA A 58 1.16 -4.57 -3.11
CA ALA A 58 0.74 -5.10 -4.40
C ALA A 58 -0.76 -5.34 -4.40
N THR A 59 -1.34 -5.55 -5.59
CA THR A 59 -2.76 -5.85 -5.77
C THR A 59 -2.93 -7.23 -6.36
N ILE A 60 -3.71 -8.09 -5.70
CA ILE A 60 -4.12 -9.42 -6.16
C ILE A 60 -5.63 -9.51 -6.02
N ASP A 61 -6.34 -9.76 -7.12
CA ASP A 61 -7.81 -9.86 -7.17
C ASP A 61 -8.55 -8.72 -6.44
N ASN A 62 -8.08 -7.49 -6.65
CA ASN A 62 -8.56 -6.24 -6.03
C ASN A 62 -8.23 -6.06 -4.53
N TYR A 63 -7.59 -7.03 -3.89
CA TYR A 63 -7.09 -6.89 -2.53
C TYR A 63 -5.68 -6.33 -2.50
N LEU A 64 -5.40 -5.53 -1.47
CA LEU A 64 -4.04 -5.06 -1.19
C LEU A 64 -3.34 -6.08 -0.29
N VAL A 65 -2.18 -6.50 -0.74
CA VAL A 65 -1.28 -7.42 -0.03
C VAL A 65 0.11 -6.80 0.05
N THR A 66 0.98 -7.32 0.92
CA THR A 66 2.39 -6.90 0.90
C THR A 66 3.06 -7.34 -0.40
N SER A 67 3.93 -6.50 -0.97
CA SER A 67 4.69 -6.83 -2.18
C SER A 67 5.53 -8.09 -2.03
N GLU A 68 6.10 -8.32 -0.83
CA GLU A 68 6.85 -9.53 -0.51
C GLU A 68 5.96 -10.79 -0.65
N SER A 69 4.78 -10.78 -0.03
CA SER A 69 3.86 -11.91 -0.11
C SER A 69 3.34 -12.15 -1.54
N ALA A 70 3.12 -11.09 -2.32
CA ALA A 70 2.74 -11.22 -3.73
C ALA A 70 3.86 -11.84 -4.58
N MET A 71 5.13 -11.55 -4.27
CA MET A 71 6.26 -12.19 -4.92
C MET A 71 6.32 -13.68 -4.58
N LEU A 72 6.18 -14.04 -3.29
CA LEU A 72 6.16 -15.43 -2.84
C LEU A 72 5.01 -16.22 -3.47
N PHE A 73 3.79 -15.66 -3.48
CA PHE A 73 2.63 -16.24 -4.15
C PHE A 73 2.93 -16.61 -5.60
N ASN A 74 3.58 -15.73 -6.37
CA ASN A 74 3.93 -16.01 -7.76
C ASN A 74 5.04 -17.06 -7.90
N MET A 75 5.95 -17.18 -6.94
CA MET A 75 7.06 -18.14 -6.95
C MET A 75 6.63 -19.54 -6.49
N GLU A 76 5.68 -19.63 -5.55
CA GLU A 76 5.26 -20.87 -4.88
C GLU A 76 4.00 -21.49 -5.49
N GLY A 77 3.73 -21.22 -6.77
CA GLY A 77 2.64 -21.86 -7.50
C GLY A 77 1.25 -21.30 -7.17
N GLN A 78 1.19 -20.04 -6.73
CA GLN A 78 -0.06 -19.31 -6.47
C GLN A 78 -0.90 -19.89 -5.32
N ASP A 79 -0.24 -20.38 -4.26
CA ASP A 79 -0.91 -20.74 -3.01
C ASP A 79 -1.41 -19.48 -2.28
N PRO A 80 -2.74 -19.29 -2.12
CA PRO A 80 -3.29 -18.13 -1.43
C PRO A 80 -2.82 -17.98 0.03
N SER A 81 -2.38 -19.07 0.68
CA SER A 81 -1.85 -19.03 2.05
C SER A 81 -0.53 -18.24 2.17
N ALA A 82 0.18 -18.04 1.05
CA ALA A 82 1.37 -17.21 0.98
C ALA A 82 1.06 -15.70 1.06
N LEU A 83 -0.17 -15.28 0.73
CA LEU A 83 -0.55 -13.87 0.72
C LEU A 83 -0.62 -13.30 2.14
N ARG A 84 -0.20 -12.04 2.28
CA ARG A 84 -0.35 -11.25 3.50
C ARG A 84 -1.18 -10.04 3.16
N TYR A 85 -2.47 -10.14 3.45
CA TYR A 85 -3.44 -9.07 3.24
C TYR A 85 -3.10 -7.87 4.12
N THR A 86 -3.46 -6.70 3.62
CA THR A 86 -3.18 -5.42 4.29
C THR A 86 -4.47 -4.66 4.52
N GLN A 87 -4.64 -4.17 5.74
CA GLN A 87 -5.63 -3.15 6.05
C GLN A 87 -5.05 -1.83 5.59
N VAL A 88 -5.88 -1.01 4.95
CA VAL A 88 -5.48 0.31 4.49
C VAL A 88 -6.45 1.35 4.99
N GLU A 89 -5.91 2.38 5.63
CA GLU A 89 -6.64 3.55 6.08
C GLU A 89 -6.16 4.78 5.31
N ILE A 90 -7.09 5.55 4.76
CA ILE A 90 -6.79 6.72 3.94
C ILE A 90 -7.27 7.97 4.68
N ASN A 91 -6.33 8.83 5.04
CA ASN A 91 -6.57 10.04 5.82
C ASN A 91 -6.16 11.28 5.03
N GLN A 92 -7.10 12.18 4.77
CA GLN A 92 -6.83 13.46 4.11
C GLN A 92 -6.76 14.59 5.14
N SER A 93 -5.70 15.39 5.06
CA SER A 93 -5.49 16.57 5.88
C SER A 93 -6.03 17.85 5.22
N ASP A 94 -6.14 18.93 6.00
CA ASP A 94 -6.66 20.23 5.54
C ASP A 94 -5.82 20.85 4.41
N ASP A 95 -4.52 20.57 4.36
CA ASP A 95 -3.63 21.02 3.27
C ASP A 95 -3.68 20.11 2.03
N SER A 96 -4.68 19.22 1.98
CA SER A 96 -4.94 18.27 0.91
C SER A 96 -3.87 17.20 0.72
N ARG A 97 -2.89 17.07 1.63
CA ARG A 97 -2.06 15.86 1.70
C ARG A 97 -2.91 14.69 2.13
N VAL A 98 -2.63 13.54 1.53
CA VAL A 98 -3.32 12.28 1.81
C VAL A 98 -2.30 11.28 2.31
N ARG A 99 -2.53 10.75 3.50
CA ARG A 99 -1.75 9.68 4.11
C ARG A 99 -2.49 8.37 3.91
N VAL A 100 -1.75 7.35 3.52
CA VAL A 100 -2.25 5.98 3.39
C VAL A 100 -1.48 5.13 4.38
N ASP A 101 -2.10 4.83 5.51
CA ASP A 101 -1.58 3.90 6.50
C ASP A 101 -1.89 2.48 6.05
N TRP A 102 -0.94 1.57 6.19
CA TRP A 102 -1.10 0.18 5.80
C TRP A 102 -0.54 -0.75 6.87
N LEU A 103 -1.22 -1.88 7.10
CA LEU A 103 -0.88 -2.82 8.16
C LEU A 103 -1.18 -4.26 7.70
N PRO A 104 -0.18 -5.16 7.64
CA PRO A 104 -0.42 -6.56 7.27
C PRO A 104 -1.05 -7.35 8.41
N GLY A 105 -1.98 -8.24 8.09
CA GLY A 105 -2.69 -8.98 9.13
C GLY A 105 -3.47 -10.22 8.69
N ILE A 106 -3.97 -10.92 9.70
CA ILE A 106 -5.00 -11.95 9.59
C ILE A 106 -6.36 -11.26 9.72
N PHE A 107 -7.28 -11.56 8.82
CA PHE A 107 -8.62 -11.02 8.78
C PHE A 107 -9.64 -12.11 9.05
N GLU A 108 -10.89 -11.74 9.29
CA GLU A 108 -11.99 -12.67 9.58
C GLU A 108 -12.16 -13.77 8.53
N THR A 109 -11.95 -13.47 7.24
CA THR A 109 -12.00 -14.48 6.17
C THR A 109 -10.98 -15.60 6.32
N HIS A 110 -9.93 -15.41 7.14
CA HIS A 110 -8.90 -16.41 7.41
C HIS A 110 -9.19 -17.26 8.66
N LEU A 111 -10.24 -16.95 9.42
CA LEU A 111 -10.66 -17.78 10.55
C LEU A 111 -11.22 -19.11 10.07
N THR A 112 -11.14 -20.14 10.91
CA THR A 112 -11.67 -21.48 10.60
C THR A 112 -12.60 -21.95 11.72
N PRO A 113 -13.94 -21.95 11.51
CA PRO A 113 -14.63 -21.41 10.33
C PRO A 113 -14.60 -19.87 10.28
N PRO A 114 -14.78 -19.25 9.10
CA PRO A 114 -15.03 -17.81 9.01
C PRO A 114 -16.39 -17.46 9.66
N PRO A 115 -16.59 -16.21 10.11
CA PRO A 115 -17.88 -15.77 10.67
C PRO A 115 -19.04 -15.97 9.68
N GLU A 116 -20.21 -16.39 10.17
CA GLU A 116 -21.38 -16.67 9.33
C GLU A 116 -21.96 -15.41 8.67
N ASP A 117 -21.75 -14.25 9.28
CA ASP A 117 -22.22 -12.93 8.85
C ASP A 117 -21.18 -12.15 8.02
N LEU A 118 -20.04 -12.78 7.69
CA LEU A 118 -19.00 -12.17 6.87
C LEU A 118 -19.55 -11.86 5.46
N GLN A 119 -19.53 -10.58 5.10
CA GLN A 119 -19.87 -10.11 3.75
C GLN A 119 -18.69 -10.32 2.77
N GLU A 120 -18.88 -9.99 1.49
CA GLU A 120 -17.80 -10.08 0.50
C GLU A 120 -16.57 -9.24 0.92
N GLY A 121 -15.40 -9.87 0.99
CA GLY A 121 -14.14 -9.21 1.36
C GLY A 121 -13.37 -9.94 2.47
N PRO A 122 -12.27 -9.35 2.96
CA PRO A 122 -11.47 -9.97 4.03
C PRO A 122 -12.13 -9.91 5.41
N GLY A 123 -13.09 -8.99 5.62
CA GLY A 123 -13.67 -8.69 6.93
C GLY A 123 -12.76 -7.80 7.77
N ASP A 124 -12.97 -7.82 9.09
CA ASP A 124 -12.18 -7.03 10.02
C ASP A 124 -10.79 -7.64 10.28
N LEU A 125 -9.85 -6.77 10.67
CA LEU A 125 -8.51 -7.18 11.09
C LEU A 125 -8.59 -7.89 12.44
N VAL A 126 -8.17 -9.16 12.49
CA VAL A 126 -8.13 -9.97 13.71
C VAL A 126 -6.79 -9.86 14.41
N GLN A 127 -5.70 -9.91 13.64
CA GLN A 127 -4.34 -9.92 14.18
C GLN A 127 -3.34 -9.25 13.24
N GLU A 128 -2.51 -8.37 13.78
CA GLU A 128 -1.34 -7.82 13.08
C GLU A 128 -0.26 -8.89 12.89
N THR A 129 0.30 -8.98 11.69
CA THR A 129 1.29 -10.03 11.34
C THR A 129 2.67 -9.49 11.00
N GLY A 130 2.84 -8.18 10.97
CA GLY A 130 4.10 -7.56 10.63
C GLY A 130 4.07 -6.06 10.83
N SER A 131 5.22 -5.42 10.61
CA SER A 131 5.31 -3.97 10.64
C SER A 131 4.58 -3.37 9.45
N GLY A 132 3.58 -2.56 9.74
CA GLY A 132 2.94 -1.69 8.76
C GLY A 132 3.83 -0.51 8.33
N GLY A 133 3.19 0.54 7.84
CA GLY A 133 3.84 1.78 7.47
C GLY A 133 2.84 2.80 6.97
N TYR A 134 3.36 3.85 6.34
CA TYR A 134 2.52 4.81 5.64
C TYR A 134 3.15 5.31 4.35
N LEU A 135 2.28 5.69 3.43
CA LEU A 135 2.61 6.43 2.22
C LEU A 135 2.01 7.83 2.34
N LEU A 136 2.79 8.86 2.03
CA LEU A 136 2.28 10.24 2.03
C LEU A 136 2.24 10.77 0.61
N PHE A 137 1.10 11.33 0.24
CA PHE A 137 0.85 11.95 -1.04
C PHE A 137 0.55 13.43 -0.85
N ARG A 138 0.98 14.25 -1.79
CA ARG A 138 0.60 15.67 -1.87
C ARG A 138 -0.11 15.96 -3.18
N PRO A 139 -0.98 16.99 -3.22
CA PRO A 139 -1.49 17.48 -4.49
C PRO A 139 -0.35 18.09 -5.31
N ALA A 140 -0.37 17.82 -6.61
CA ALA A 140 0.46 18.40 -7.64
C ALA A 140 -0.42 18.98 -8.75
N SER A 141 0.17 19.63 -9.75
CA SER A 141 -0.56 20.41 -10.77
C SER A 141 -1.62 19.63 -11.54
N GLN A 142 -1.49 18.30 -11.67
CA GLN A 142 -2.42 17.47 -12.45
C GLN A 142 -2.96 16.23 -11.72
N CYS A 143 -2.40 15.88 -10.56
CA CYS A 143 -2.82 14.73 -9.75
C CYS A 143 -2.11 14.79 -8.39
N TRP A 144 -2.07 13.66 -7.66
CA TRP A 144 -1.20 13.49 -6.50
C TRP A 144 0.17 12.97 -6.89
N GLU A 145 1.16 13.27 -6.06
CA GLU A 145 2.46 12.62 -6.10
C GLU A 145 2.85 12.09 -4.71
N MET A 146 3.42 10.89 -4.69
CA MET A 146 3.94 10.27 -3.47
C MET A 146 5.25 10.94 -3.06
N ILE A 147 5.31 11.43 -1.84
CA ILE A 147 6.45 12.17 -1.28
C ILE A 147 7.12 11.45 -0.10
N GLU A 148 6.45 10.49 0.53
CA GLU A 148 7.03 9.65 1.57
C GLU A 148 6.56 8.19 1.43
N ASP A 149 7.47 7.26 1.72
CA ASP A 149 7.21 5.83 1.89
C ASP A 149 8.00 5.37 3.13
N ILE A 150 7.30 5.19 4.25
CA ILE A 150 7.90 5.02 5.56
C ILE A 150 7.37 3.75 6.22
N ASN A 151 8.28 2.83 6.53
CA ASN A 151 7.97 1.60 7.23
C ASN A 151 8.03 1.82 8.74
N ASN A 152 7.11 1.21 9.47
CA ASN A 152 7.21 1.11 10.92
C ASN A 152 8.30 0.10 11.29
N PRO A 153 8.94 0.23 12.47
CA PRO A 153 9.84 -0.81 12.95
C PRO A 153 9.07 -2.13 13.17
N PRO A 154 9.78 -3.29 13.17
CA PRO A 154 9.18 -4.56 13.52
C PRO A 154 8.45 -4.50 14.86
N LEU A 155 7.28 -5.14 14.93
CA LEU A 155 6.54 -5.31 16.18
C LEU A 155 7.43 -6.07 17.17
N GLN A 156 7.62 -5.54 18.37
CA GLN A 156 8.28 -6.26 19.47
C GLN A 156 7.23 -7.16 20.11
N PHE A 157 7.34 -8.46 19.89
CA PHE A 157 6.52 -9.49 20.55
C PHE A 157 7.33 -10.20 21.64
#